data_AF-V2Y474-F1
#
_entry.id   AF-V2Y474-F1
#
_cell.length_a   1.000
_cell.length_b   1.000
_cell.length_c   1.000
_cell.angle_alpha   90.00
_cell.angle_beta   90.00
_cell.angle_gamma   90.00
#
_symmetry.space_group_name_H-M   'P 1'
#
loop_
_entity.id
_entity.type
_entity.pdbx_description
1 polymer ?
#
loop_
_entity_poly.entity_id
_entity_poly.type
_entity_poly.pdbx_seq_one_letter_code
_entity_poly.pdbx_strand_id
1 'polypeptide(L)'
;MEVIIMDVKLFDSELKIMNVLWKEGDTTAKHISDVLKEETGWNMNTTYTLIKRCIKKGAIERSEPNFMCHALIAREEVQAAEAGELLDKIFDGAVDKMFAALIGGKKLSKDEIKNLKELVNKLK
;
A
#
# COMPACT_ATOMS: atom_id res chain seq x y z
N MET A 1 7.84 -23.26 2.48
CA MET A 1 6.43 -22.85 2.57
C MET A 1 6.17 -21.95 1.38
N GLU A 2 5.33 -22.38 0.47
CA GLU A 2 4.85 -21.53 -0.63
C GLU A 2 4.09 -20.36 -0.02
N VAL A 3 4.63 -19.15 -0.20
CA VAL A 3 3.84 -17.94 0.01
C VAL A 3 2.85 -17.93 -1.15
N ILE A 4 1.63 -18.42 -0.87
CA ILE A 4 0.50 -18.21 -1.76
C ILE A 4 0.34 -16.70 -1.80
N ILE A 5 0.81 -16.05 -2.87
CA ILE A 5 0.51 -14.65 -3.15
C ILE A 5 -1.00 -14.64 -3.42
N MET A 6 -1.75 -14.53 -2.34
CA MET A 6 -3.18 -14.28 -2.40
C MET A 6 -3.29 -12.87 -2.95
N ASP A 7 -4.10 -12.68 -3.98
CA ASP A 7 -4.32 -11.40 -4.63
C ASP A 7 -5.08 -10.47 -3.66
N VAL A 8 -4.36 -9.93 -2.67
CA VAL A 8 -4.92 -9.18 -1.55
C VAL A 8 -5.19 -7.76 -2.03
N LYS A 9 -6.38 -7.56 -2.60
CA LYS A 9 -6.86 -6.22 -2.93
C LYS A 9 -7.27 -5.46 -1.68
N LEU A 10 -6.56 -4.39 -1.37
CA LEU A 10 -6.91 -3.46 -0.31
C LEU A 10 -7.66 -2.25 -0.87
N PHE A 11 -8.63 -1.75 -0.10
CA PHE A 11 -9.30 -0.49 -0.40
C PHE A 11 -8.65 0.66 0.38
N ASP A 12 -8.90 1.91 -0.03
CA ASP A 12 -8.34 3.13 0.58
C ASP A 12 -8.38 3.13 2.12
N SER A 13 -9.50 2.66 2.69
CA SER A 13 -9.68 2.59 4.14
C SER A 13 -8.79 1.53 4.82
N GLU A 14 -8.53 0.42 4.15
CA GLU A 14 -7.65 -0.66 4.63
C GLU A 14 -6.18 -0.29 4.41
N LEU A 15 -5.85 0.40 3.31
CA LEU A 15 -4.52 0.96 3.06
C LEU A 15 -4.09 1.92 4.18
N LYS A 16 -5.01 2.70 4.74
CA LYS A 16 -4.70 3.56 5.91
C LYS A 16 -4.25 2.75 7.13
N ILE A 17 -4.89 1.60 7.39
CA ILE A 17 -4.48 0.67 8.45
C ILE A 17 -3.08 0.12 8.17
N MET A 18 -2.86 -0.35 6.94
CA MET A 18 -1.57 -0.92 6.53
C MET A 18 -0.45 0.12 6.54
N ASN A 19 -0.72 1.37 6.19
CA ASN A 19 0.26 2.45 6.23
C ASN A 19 0.82 2.67 7.64
N VAL A 20 -0.01 2.54 8.69
CA VAL A 20 0.48 2.60 10.08
C VAL A 20 1.42 1.43 10.34
N LEU A 21 1.02 0.20 10.00
CA LEU A 21 1.85 -1.00 10.20
C LEU A 21 3.16 -0.96 9.41
N TRP A 22 3.15 -0.54 8.15
CA TRP A 22 4.37 -0.45 7.34
C TRP A 22 5.33 0.63 7.83
N LYS A 23 4.80 1.69 8.46
CA LYS A 23 5.60 2.80 8.97
C LYS A 23 6.17 2.49 10.36
N GLU A 24 5.37 1.86 11.22
CA GLU A 24 5.68 1.73 12.66
C GLU A 24 6.03 0.31 13.07
N GLY A 25 5.88 -0.66 12.17
CA GLY A 25 6.04 -2.08 12.46
C GLY A 25 4.88 -2.65 13.26
N ASP A 26 5.14 -3.77 13.92
CA ASP A 26 4.13 -4.49 14.71
C ASP A 26 3.62 -3.63 15.85
N THR A 27 2.32 -3.40 15.89
CA THR A 27 1.70 -2.55 16.90
C THR A 27 0.29 -3.01 17.26
N THR A 28 -0.25 -2.51 18.36
CA THR A 28 -1.58 -2.92 18.85
C THR A 28 -2.71 -2.31 18.00
N ALA A 29 -3.83 -3.02 17.90
CA ALA A 29 -5.06 -2.47 17.30
C ALA A 29 -5.53 -1.17 17.98
N LYS A 30 -5.25 -1.02 19.27
CA LYS A 30 -5.51 0.22 20.01
C LYS A 30 -4.65 1.37 19.50
N HIS A 31 -3.34 1.17 19.37
CA HIS A 31 -2.44 2.20 18.85
C HIS A 31 -2.80 2.62 17.43
N ILE A 32 -3.08 1.66 16.54
CA ILE A 32 -3.57 1.95 15.18
C ILE A 32 -4.85 2.80 15.24
N SER A 33 -5.76 2.51 16.17
CA SER A 33 -6.96 3.30 16.37
C SER A 33 -6.67 4.72 16.84
N ASP A 34 -5.70 4.92 17.72
CA ASP A 34 -5.34 6.23 18.23
C ASP A 34 -4.71 7.09 17.12
N VAL A 35 -3.77 6.54 16.34
CA VAL A 35 -3.16 7.20 15.18
C VAL A 35 -4.22 7.61 14.15
N LEU A 36 -5.10 6.68 13.76
CA LEU A 36 -6.10 6.96 12.73
C LEU A 36 -7.23 7.86 13.21
N LYS A 37 -7.49 7.92 14.52
CA LYS A 37 -8.41 8.90 15.07
C LYS A 37 -7.89 10.32 14.83
N GLU A 38 -6.59 10.55 14.99
CA GLU A 38 -5.97 11.86 14.73
C GLU A 38 -5.92 12.19 13.23
N GLU A 39 -5.56 11.23 12.38
CA GLU A 39 -5.41 11.47 10.94
C GLU A 39 -6.72 11.54 10.17
N THR A 40 -7.77 10.84 10.62
CA THR A 40 -9.00 10.64 9.84
C THR A 40 -10.29 10.97 10.61
N GLY A 41 -10.23 11.13 11.93
CA GLY A 41 -11.40 11.30 12.78
C GLY A 41 -12.20 10.01 13.03
N TRP A 42 -11.70 8.83 12.65
CA TRP A 42 -12.41 7.58 12.88
C TRP A 42 -12.56 7.26 14.36
N ASN A 43 -13.71 6.69 14.71
CA ASN A 43 -13.89 6.08 16.03
C ASN A 43 -13.22 4.69 16.09
N MET A 44 -13.03 4.20 17.31
CA MET A 44 -12.39 2.92 17.57
C MET A 44 -13.08 1.74 16.86
N ASN A 45 -14.41 1.71 16.83
CA ASN A 45 -15.17 0.63 16.19
C ASN A 45 -14.90 0.55 14.69
N THR A 46 -14.78 1.69 14.01
CA THR A 46 -14.45 1.76 12.58
C THR A 46 -13.06 1.15 12.33
N THR A 47 -12.05 1.57 13.08
CA THR A 47 -10.68 1.05 12.96
C THR A 47 -10.64 -0.46 13.21
N TYR A 48 -11.25 -0.94 14.29
CA TYR A 48 -11.29 -2.38 14.58
C TYR A 48 -12.04 -3.19 13.52
N THR A 49 -13.09 -2.63 12.92
CA THR A 49 -13.81 -3.28 11.82
C THR A 49 -12.92 -3.42 10.59
N LEU A 50 -12.13 -2.39 10.26
CA LEU A 50 -11.19 -2.41 9.15
C LEU A 50 -10.02 -3.36 9.42
N ILE A 51 -9.45 -3.38 10.62
CA ILE A 51 -8.42 -4.36 11.02
C ILE A 51 -8.94 -5.80 10.82
N LYS A 52 -10.17 -6.10 11.26
CA LYS A 52 -10.78 -7.43 11.04
C LYS A 52 -10.96 -7.75 9.56
N ARG A 53 -11.26 -6.78 8.70
CA ARG A 53 -11.32 -6.99 7.24
C ARG A 53 -9.94 -7.30 6.68
N CYS A 54 -8.91 -6.57 7.08
CA CYS A 54 -7.52 -6.85 6.69
C CYS A 54 -7.08 -8.25 7.13
N ILE A 55 -7.43 -8.68 8.35
CA ILE A 55 -7.19 -10.05 8.83
C ILE A 55 -7.93 -11.07 7.94
N LYS A 56 -9.21 -10.85 7.65
CA LYS A 56 -10.00 -11.74 6.78
C LYS A 56 -9.39 -11.86 5.37
N LYS A 57 -8.75 -10.80 4.90
CA LYS A 57 -8.06 -10.76 3.60
C LYS A 57 -6.65 -11.37 3.64
N GLY A 58 -6.14 -11.77 4.82
CA GLY A 58 -4.78 -12.26 4.97
C GLY A 58 -3.70 -11.17 4.90
N ALA A 59 -4.06 -9.90 5.03
CA ALA A 59 -3.11 -8.78 5.04
C ALA A 59 -2.47 -8.56 6.42
N ILE A 60 -3.17 -8.95 7.48
CA ILE A 60 -2.75 -8.75 8.87
C ILE A 60 -2.87 -10.07 9.63
N GLU A 61 -1.85 -10.41 10.40
CA GLU A 61 -1.93 -11.42 11.46
C GLU A 61 -2.19 -10.73 12.81
N ARG A 62 -3.06 -11.33 13.63
CA ARG A 62 -3.27 -10.92 15.02
C ARG A 62 -2.57 -11.90 15.95
N SER A 63 -1.83 -11.37 16.92
CA SER A 63 -1.29 -12.13 18.04
C SER A 63 -1.72 -11.55 19.39
N GLU A 64 -1.57 -12.36 20.44
CA GLU A 64 -1.79 -11.98 21.83
C GLU A 64 -0.46 -11.87 22.57
N PRO A 65 -0.38 -11.07 23.65
CA PRO A 65 -1.46 -10.28 24.26
C PRO A 65 -1.76 -8.97 23.52
N ASN A 66 -2.86 -8.30 23.89
CA ASN A 66 -3.23 -6.92 23.52
C ASN A 66 -3.64 -6.68 22.06
N PHE A 67 -4.02 -7.75 21.33
CA PHE A 67 -4.40 -7.62 19.91
C PHE A 67 -3.28 -6.93 19.12
N MET A 68 -2.09 -7.51 19.15
CA MET A 68 -0.97 -7.10 18.30
C MET A 68 -1.29 -7.41 16.86
N CYS A 69 -0.99 -6.47 15.96
CA CYS A 69 -1.20 -6.58 14.52
C CYS A 69 0.16 -6.59 13.82
N HIS A 70 0.37 -7.59 12.98
CA HIS A 70 1.55 -7.77 12.14
C HIS A 70 1.14 -7.74 10.66
N ALA A 71 1.85 -7.00 9.82
CA ALA A 71 1.58 -6.95 8.38
C ALA A 71 2.16 -8.20 7.70
N LEU A 72 1.31 -8.94 6.97
CA LEU A 72 1.72 -10.14 6.22
C LEU A 72 2.09 -9.87 4.77
N ILE A 73 1.85 -8.65 4.27
CA ILE A 73 2.13 -8.23 2.91
C ILE A 73 3.01 -6.97 2.92
N ALA A 74 3.99 -6.91 2.03
CA ALA A 74 4.86 -5.76 1.90
C ALA A 74 4.16 -4.62 1.15
N ARG A 75 4.57 -3.38 1.44
CA ARG A 75 4.03 -2.19 0.79
C ARG A 75 4.29 -2.23 -0.72
N GLU A 76 5.48 -2.66 -1.09
CA GLU A 76 5.96 -2.72 -2.46
C GLU A 76 5.15 -3.71 -3.30
N GLU A 77 4.71 -4.83 -2.71
CA GLU A 77 3.87 -5.82 -3.38
C GLU A 77 2.49 -5.25 -3.74
N VAL A 78 1.87 -4.55 -2.78
CA VAL A 78 0.57 -3.88 -3.00
C VAL A 78 0.70 -2.77 -4.04
N GLN A 79 1.75 -1.95 -3.97
CA GLN A 79 2.01 -0.89 -4.94
C GLN A 79 2.24 -1.42 -6.35
N ALA A 80 2.97 -2.52 -6.50
CA ALA A 80 3.21 -3.14 -7.80
C ALA A 80 1.91 -3.73 -8.39
N ALA A 81 1.11 -4.40 -7.57
CA ALA A 81 -0.18 -4.95 -7.99
C ALA A 81 -1.16 -3.85 -8.43
N GLU A 82 -1.32 -2.78 -7.65
CA GLU A 82 -2.20 -1.66 -8.00
C GLU A 82 -1.72 -0.90 -9.25
N ALA A 83 -0.41 -0.70 -9.40
CA ALA A 83 0.15 -0.07 -10.60
C ALA A 83 -0.10 -0.92 -11.85
N GLY A 84 0.04 -2.25 -11.75
CA GLY A 84 -0.30 -3.19 -12.81
C GLY A 84 -1.79 -3.14 -13.19
N GLU A 85 -2.68 -3.21 -12.19
CA GLU A 85 -4.13 -3.13 -12.44
C GLU A 85 -4.52 -1.81 -13.11
N LEU A 86 -3.92 -0.70 -12.68
CA LEU A 86 -4.14 0.62 -13.27
C LEU A 86 -3.65 0.69 -14.73
N LEU A 87 -2.45 0.15 -14.98
CA LEU A 87 -1.84 0.08 -16.31
C LEU A 87 -2.74 -0.68 -17.28
N ASP A 88 -3.22 -1.85 -16.89
CA ASP A 88 -4.06 -2.68 -17.75
C ASP A 88 -5.45 -2.06 -17.95
N LYS A 89 -6.04 -1.50 -16.90
CA LYS A 89 -7.43 -1.01 -16.92
C LYS A 89 -7.61 0.34 -17.62
N ILE A 90 -6.66 1.26 -17.48
CA ILE A 90 -6.80 2.64 -17.98
C ILE A 90 -5.93 2.89 -19.21
N PHE A 91 -4.79 2.20 -19.30
CA PHE A 91 -3.80 2.46 -20.35
C PHE A 91 -3.66 1.29 -21.33
N ASP A 92 -4.51 0.27 -21.23
CA ASP A 92 -4.49 -0.93 -22.10
C ASP A 92 -3.10 -1.59 -22.16
N GLY A 93 -2.38 -1.62 -21.02
CA GLY A 93 -1.03 -2.16 -20.95
C GLY A 93 0.08 -1.23 -21.47
N ALA A 94 -0.25 -0.04 -21.96
CA ALA A 94 0.70 0.90 -22.56
C ALA A 94 1.48 1.70 -21.50
N VAL A 95 2.64 1.17 -21.10
CA VAL A 95 3.51 1.75 -20.08
C VAL A 95 3.97 3.16 -20.46
N ASP A 96 4.33 3.38 -21.72
CA ASP A 96 4.75 4.67 -22.26
C ASP A 96 3.67 5.75 -22.11
N LYS A 97 2.39 5.42 -22.34
CA LYS A 97 1.27 6.33 -22.15
C LYS A 97 1.05 6.68 -20.68
N MET A 98 1.17 5.70 -19.78
CA MET A 98 1.09 5.95 -18.33
C MET A 98 2.20 6.91 -17.88
N PHE A 99 3.43 6.71 -18.33
CA PHE A 99 4.54 7.64 -18.05
C PHE A 99 4.31 9.02 -18.67
N ALA A 100 3.84 9.09 -19.92
CA ALA A 100 3.53 10.35 -20.58
C ALA A 100 2.43 11.13 -19.83
N ALA A 101 1.42 10.46 -19.28
CA ALA A 101 0.38 11.09 -18.46
C ALA A 101 0.92 11.58 -17.11
N LEU A 102 1.77 10.80 -16.44
CA LEU A 102 2.39 11.16 -15.15
C LEU A 102 3.36 12.35 -15.28
N ILE A 103 4.10 12.42 -16.38
CA ILE A 103 5.14 13.42 -16.63
C ILE A 103 4.58 14.65 -17.36
N GLY A 104 3.63 14.46 -18.28
CA GLY A 104 3.14 15.49 -19.19
C GLY A 104 2.54 16.74 -18.52
N GLY A 105 2.18 16.65 -17.23
CA GLY A 105 1.73 17.78 -16.41
C GLY A 105 2.74 18.33 -15.40
N LYS A 106 3.95 17.75 -15.28
CA LYS A 106 4.92 18.08 -14.23
C LYS A 106 6.21 18.67 -14.80
N LYS A 107 6.70 19.74 -14.18
CA LYS A 107 8.09 20.18 -14.37
C LYS A 107 8.99 19.32 -13.49
N LEU A 108 9.64 18.33 -14.10
CA LEU A 108 10.66 17.54 -13.42
C LEU A 108 11.95 18.36 -13.28
N SER A 109 12.59 18.26 -12.13
CA SER A 109 13.94 18.74 -11.89
C SER A 109 14.97 17.96 -12.72
N LYS A 110 16.18 18.54 -12.87
CA LYS A 110 17.28 17.86 -13.57
C LYS A 110 17.65 16.53 -12.90
N ASP A 111 17.56 16.45 -11.58
CA ASP A 111 17.88 15.25 -10.81
C ASP A 111 16.82 14.16 -10.97
N GLU A 112 15.52 14.52 -10.97
CA GLU A 112 14.45 13.57 -11.28
C GLU A 112 14.58 12.99 -12.69
N ILE A 113 14.90 13.84 -13.69
CA ILE A 113 15.15 13.39 -15.07
C ILE A 113 16.36 12.45 -15.13
N LYS A 114 17.44 12.77 -14.41
CA LYS A 114 18.64 11.93 -14.33
C LYS A 114 18.30 10.55 -13.72
N ASN A 115 17.61 10.53 -12.59
CA ASN A 115 17.21 9.29 -11.91
C ASN A 115 16.32 8.42 -12.80
N LEU A 116 15.35 9.02 -13.52
CA LEU A 116 14.52 8.29 -14.48
C LEU A 116 15.33 7.68 -15.63
N LYS A 117 16.29 8.43 -16.18
CA LYS A 117 17.20 7.91 -17.22
C LYS A 117 18.05 6.75 -16.70
N GLU A 118 18.56 6.85 -15.47
CA GLU A 118 19.33 5.78 -14.85
C GLU A 118 18.49 4.53 -14.62
N LEU A 119 17.23 4.66 -14.19
CA LEU A 119 16.30 3.53 -14.07
C LEU A 119 16.09 2.82 -15.41
N VAL A 120 15.82 3.56 -16.49
CA VAL A 120 15.64 2.98 -17.83
C VAL A 120 16.91 2.30 -18.32
N ASN A 121 18.08 2.89 -18.07
CA ASN A 121 19.36 2.29 -18.48
C ASN A 121 19.67 0.98 -17.73
N LYS A 122 19.17 0.79 -16.51
CA LYS A 122 19.31 -0.46 -15.74
C LYS A 122 18.41 -1.60 -16.24
N LEU A 123 17.43 -1.30 -17.10
CA LEU A 123 16.54 -2.29 -17.72
C LEU A 123 17.10 -2.85 -19.04
N LYS A 124 18.26 -2.36 -19.49
CA LYS A 124 19.03 -2.91 -20.62
C LYS A 124 19.97 -4.00 -20.14
#